data_AF-A0A2G8KIM1-F1
#
_entry.id   AF-A0A2G8KIM1-F1
#
_cell.length_a   1.000
_cell.length_b   1.000
_cell.length_c   1.000
_cell.angle_alpha   90.00
_cell.angle_beta   90.00
_cell.angle_gamma   90.00
#
_symmetry.space_group_name_H-M   'P 1'
#
loop_
_entity.id
_entity.type
_entity.pdbx_description
1 polymer ?
#
loop_
_entity_poly.entity_id
_entity_poly.type
_entity_poly.pdbx_seq_one_letter_code
_entity_poly.pdbx_strand_id
1 'polypeptide(L)'
;MQKKGKTVMHKLKSSQREKVREFIAFTNTGEKTAIYCLSQHEWRLDVASDSYFQHPDLYYREPKPAVDRRALEKLYNRYKDPHEDDKILAEGVARFCEDLKLDPASRTVLVLAWKFRAATQCEFTKKEFLDGMAEAG
;
A
#
# COMPACT_ATOMS: atom_id res chain seq x y z
N MET A 1 11.09 17.62 22.01
CA MET A 1 12.22 16.67 21.84
C MET A 1 11.68 15.25 21.78
N GLN A 2 11.56 14.66 20.59
CA GLN A 2 11.18 13.25 20.45
C GLN A 2 12.38 12.37 20.84
N LYS A 3 12.21 11.55 21.87
CA LYS A 3 13.16 10.49 22.21
C LYS A 3 13.23 9.54 21.01
N LYS A 4 14.32 9.58 20.24
CA LYS A 4 14.64 8.52 19.25
C LYS A 4 14.74 7.21 20.03
N GLY A 5 13.69 6.38 19.95
CA GLY A 5 13.71 5.04 20.52
C GLY A 5 14.87 4.26 19.91
N LYS A 6 15.67 3.57 20.74
CA LYS A 6 16.73 2.68 20.26
C LYS A 6 16.10 1.65 19.31
N THR A 7 16.52 1.62 18.04
CA THR A 7 16.01 0.66 17.06
C THR A 7 16.34 -0.77 17.50
N VAL A 8 15.44 -1.71 17.21
CA VAL A 8 15.56 -3.14 17.62
C VAL A 8 16.86 -3.75 17.10
N MET A 9 17.35 -3.26 15.95
CA MET A 9 18.61 -3.66 15.33
C MET A 9 19.85 -3.52 16.25
N HIS A 10 19.84 -2.58 17.19
CA HIS A 10 20.97 -2.40 18.13
C HIS A 10 21.10 -3.54 19.16
N LYS A 11 20.09 -4.39 19.32
CA LYS A 11 20.11 -5.53 20.24
C LYS A 11 20.52 -6.85 19.57
N LEU A 12 20.67 -6.87 18.24
CA LEU A 12 20.95 -8.07 17.46
C LEU A 12 22.45 -8.40 17.44
N LYS A 13 22.79 -9.69 17.32
CA LYS A 13 24.16 -10.16 17.05
C LYS A 13 24.62 -9.71 15.65
N SER A 14 25.93 -9.68 15.40
CA SER A 14 26.46 -9.23 14.10
C SER A 14 25.92 -10.06 12.93
N SER A 15 25.89 -11.38 13.07
CA SER A 15 25.34 -12.30 12.07
C SER A 15 23.84 -12.11 11.83
N GLN A 16 23.09 -11.71 12.84
CA GLN A 16 21.66 -11.40 12.69
C GLN A 16 21.45 -10.11 11.91
N ARG A 17 22.28 -9.08 12.15
CA ARG A 17 22.20 -7.81 11.41
C ARG A 17 22.52 -7.97 9.93
N GLU A 18 23.47 -8.83 9.58
CA GLU A 18 23.80 -9.18 8.19
C GLU A 18 22.60 -9.81 7.49
N LYS A 19 21.98 -10.82 8.10
CA LYS A 19 20.74 -11.45 7.58
C LYS A 19 19.58 -10.46 7.43
N VAL A 20 19.41 -9.51 8.35
CA VAL A 20 18.39 -8.45 8.20
C VAL A 20 18.65 -7.62 6.95
N ARG A 21 19.91 -7.21 6.71
CA ARG A 21 20.27 -6.41 5.53
C ARG A 21 20.04 -7.18 4.24
N GLU A 22 20.45 -8.45 4.20
CA GLU A 22 20.21 -9.33 3.05
C GLU A 22 18.71 -9.49 2.80
N PHE A 23 17.93 -9.82 3.84
CA PHE A 23 16.47 -9.94 3.74
C PHE A 23 15.82 -8.68 3.18
N ILE A 24 16.18 -7.51 3.70
CA ILE A 24 15.67 -6.22 3.21
C ILE A 24 16.03 -6.03 1.73
N ALA A 25 17.24 -6.38 1.31
CA ALA A 25 17.72 -6.13 -0.04
C ALA A 25 16.88 -6.81 -1.13
N PHE A 26 16.35 -8.02 -0.89
CA PHE A 26 15.53 -8.74 -1.88
C PHE A 26 14.02 -8.70 -1.59
N THR A 27 13.59 -8.45 -0.35
CA THR A 27 12.14 -8.33 -0.02
C THR A 27 11.62 -6.91 -0.15
N ASN A 28 12.51 -5.91 -0.17
CA ASN A 28 12.19 -4.48 -0.13
C ASN A 28 11.31 -4.07 1.07
N THR A 29 11.39 -4.83 2.17
CA THR A 29 10.68 -4.55 3.42
C THR A 29 11.47 -3.60 4.32
N GLY A 30 10.84 -3.10 5.38
CA GLY A 30 11.54 -2.37 6.43
C GLY A 30 12.20 -3.28 7.48
N GLU A 31 12.99 -2.65 8.36
CA GLU A 31 13.69 -3.37 9.44
C GLU A 31 12.75 -4.14 10.37
N LYS A 32 11.53 -3.63 10.62
CA LYS A 32 10.60 -4.27 11.56
C LYS A 32 10.10 -5.60 11.00
N THR A 33 9.68 -5.62 9.74
CA THR A 33 9.24 -6.84 9.06
C THR A 33 10.38 -7.82 8.93
N ALA A 34 11.55 -7.39 8.48
CA ALA A 34 12.71 -8.25 8.32
C ALA A 34 13.12 -8.92 9.65
N ILE A 35 13.22 -8.14 10.73
CA ILE A 35 13.54 -8.67 12.07
C ILE A 35 12.47 -9.64 12.55
N TYR A 36 11.19 -9.28 12.39
CA TYR A 36 10.10 -10.14 12.83
C TYR A 36 10.09 -11.45 12.08
N CYS A 37 10.12 -11.43 10.74
CA CYS A 37 10.13 -12.63 9.90
C CYS A 37 11.32 -13.54 10.22
N LEU A 38 12.55 -13.00 10.24
CA LEU A 38 13.74 -13.78 10.60
C LEU A 38 13.67 -14.35 12.02
N SER A 39 13.06 -13.65 12.96
CA SER A 39 12.91 -14.14 14.34
C SER A 39 11.97 -15.35 14.46
N GLN A 40 10.96 -15.44 13.59
CA GLN A 40 10.00 -16.55 13.58
C GLN A 40 10.60 -17.82 12.95
N HIS A 41 11.66 -17.68 12.16
CA HIS A 41 12.27 -18.75 11.35
C HIS A 41 13.70 -19.06 11.79
N GLU A 42 13.98 -18.87 13.08
CA GLU A 42 15.28 -19.18 13.70
C GLU A 42 16.47 -18.50 12.99
N TRP A 43 16.24 -17.33 12.39
CA TRP A 43 17.21 -16.61 11.59
C TRP A 43 17.74 -17.40 10.38
N ARG A 44 16.98 -18.35 9.84
CA ARG A 44 17.28 -19.02 8.57
C ARG A 44 16.78 -18.16 7.42
N LEU A 45 17.72 -17.49 6.73
CA LEU A 45 17.40 -16.49 5.71
C LEU A 45 16.60 -17.11 4.55
N ASP A 46 17.03 -18.26 4.06
CA ASP A 46 16.39 -19.06 3.03
C ASP A 46 14.91 -19.33 3.35
N VAL A 47 14.63 -19.85 4.54
CA VAL A 47 13.26 -20.23 4.95
C VAL A 47 12.39 -19.01 5.22
N ALA A 48 12.94 -18.00 5.91
CA ALA A 48 12.21 -16.76 6.18
C ALA A 48 11.78 -16.08 4.88
N SER A 49 12.66 -16.08 3.88
CA SER A 49 12.41 -15.44 2.58
C SER A 49 11.29 -16.14 1.82
N ASP A 50 11.37 -17.47 1.68
CA ASP A 50 10.33 -18.26 1.01
C ASP A 50 8.97 -18.08 1.69
N SER A 51 8.96 -18.18 3.03
CA SER A 51 7.75 -17.98 3.83
C SER A 51 7.16 -16.57 3.69
N TYR A 52 8.01 -15.54 3.59
CA TYR A 52 7.57 -14.17 3.36
C TYR A 52 6.96 -14.00 1.97
N PHE A 53 7.59 -14.52 0.93
CA PHE A 53 7.07 -14.40 -0.43
C PHE A 53 5.77 -15.15 -0.64
N GLN A 54 5.56 -16.27 0.07
CA GLN A 54 4.30 -17.01 0.04
C GLN A 54 3.18 -16.28 0.82
N HIS A 55 3.51 -15.66 1.95
CA HIS A 55 2.52 -15.07 2.87
C HIS A 55 2.98 -13.72 3.47
N PRO A 56 3.12 -12.66 2.65
CA PRO A 56 3.69 -11.39 3.11
C PRO A 56 2.87 -10.72 4.23
N ASP A 57 1.54 -10.88 4.19
CA ASP A 57 0.61 -10.29 5.16
C ASP A 57 0.82 -10.76 6.60
N LEU A 58 1.35 -11.98 6.80
CA LEU A 58 1.60 -12.53 8.14
C LEU A 58 2.79 -11.83 8.83
N TYR A 59 3.74 -11.33 8.03
CA TYR A 59 5.02 -10.82 8.50
C TYR A 59 5.14 -9.31 8.44
N TYR A 60 4.30 -8.61 7.67
CA TYR A 60 4.38 -7.16 7.55
C TYR A 60 4.14 -6.48 8.91
N ARG A 61 5.09 -5.63 9.32
CA ARG A 61 5.13 -4.93 10.62
C ARG A 61 5.46 -3.43 10.49
N GLU A 62 5.68 -2.93 9.29
CA GLU A 62 5.75 -1.48 9.10
C GLU A 62 4.38 -0.86 9.37
N PRO A 63 4.34 0.32 10.03
CA PRO A 63 3.10 1.05 10.17
C PRO A 63 2.62 1.47 8.78
N LYS A 64 1.37 1.12 8.44
CA LYS A 64 0.73 1.71 7.27
C LYS A 64 0.61 3.22 7.49
N PRO A 65 0.90 4.06 6.48
CA PRO A 65 0.67 5.48 6.58
C PRO A 65 -0.77 5.76 7.03
N ALA A 66 -0.94 6.71 7.95
CA ALA A 66 -2.27 7.08 8.38
C ALA A 66 -2.95 7.83 7.23
N VAL A 67 -3.95 7.19 6.62
CA VAL A 67 -4.75 7.82 5.58
C VAL A 67 -5.76 8.78 6.22
N ASP A 68 -5.69 10.06 5.86
CA ASP A 68 -6.68 11.05 6.31
C ASP A 68 -8.00 10.83 5.56
N ARG A 69 -8.95 10.17 6.24
CA ARG A 69 -10.27 9.88 5.68
C ARG A 69 -11.03 11.15 5.30
N ARG A 70 -10.85 12.27 6.02
CA ARG A 70 -11.52 13.53 5.68
C ARG A 70 -10.97 14.14 4.40
N ALA A 71 -9.66 14.02 4.17
CA ALA A 71 -9.04 14.44 2.92
C ALA A 71 -9.54 13.59 1.75
N LEU A 72 -9.68 12.27 1.93
CA LEU A 72 -10.24 11.38 0.91
C LEU A 72 -11.70 11.70 0.57
N GLU A 73 -12.53 11.97 1.57
CA GLU A 73 -13.92 12.39 1.34
C GLU A 73 -13.99 13.71 0.53
N LYS A 74 -13.13 14.68 0.85
CA LYS A 74 -13.03 15.92 0.05
C LYS A 74 -12.59 15.67 -1.38
N LEU A 75 -11.63 14.76 -1.58
CA LEU A 75 -11.17 14.37 -2.90
C LEU A 75 -12.28 13.68 -3.71
N TYR A 76 -13.00 12.74 -3.10
CA TYR A 76 -14.15 12.09 -3.71
C TYR A 76 -15.19 13.12 -4.18
N ASN A 77 -15.50 14.11 -3.33
CA ASN A 77 -16.46 15.17 -3.66
C ASN A 77 -16.05 16.03 -4.87
N ARG A 78 -14.77 16.04 -5.28
CA ARG A 78 -14.32 16.73 -6.50
C ARG A 78 -14.74 16.00 -7.78
N TYR A 79 -14.89 14.69 -7.72
CA TYR A 79 -15.15 13.85 -8.89
C TYR A 79 -16.55 13.25 -8.91
N LYS A 80 -17.25 13.17 -7.77
CA LYS A 80 -18.59 12.60 -7.69
C LYS A 80 -19.56 13.24 -8.68
N ASP A 81 -20.55 12.47 -9.08
CA ASP A 81 -21.64 12.95 -9.90
C ASP A 81 -22.54 13.92 -9.10
N PRO A 82 -23.02 15.03 -9.69
CA PRO A 82 -23.91 15.96 -9.00
C PRO A 82 -25.30 15.39 -8.67
N HIS A 83 -25.72 14.34 -9.38
CA HIS A 83 -27.01 13.69 -9.26
C HIS A 83 -26.93 12.32 -8.59
N GLU A 84 -25.77 11.67 -8.60
CA GLU A 84 -25.51 10.40 -7.91
C GLU A 84 -24.40 10.54 -6.85
N ASP A 85 -24.81 10.77 -5.59
CA ASP A 85 -23.89 11.02 -4.48
C ASP A 85 -22.90 9.87 -4.19
N ASP A 86 -23.25 8.64 -4.57
CA ASP A 86 -22.47 7.43 -4.30
C ASP A 86 -21.63 6.96 -5.52
N LYS A 87 -21.58 7.77 -6.59
CA LYS A 87 -20.79 7.44 -7.78
C LYS A 87 -19.94 8.59 -8.31
N ILE A 88 -18.83 8.22 -8.93
CA ILE A 88 -18.08 8.99 -9.90
C ILE A 88 -18.40 8.36 -11.25
N LEU A 89 -19.10 9.07 -12.13
CA LEU A 89 -19.42 8.61 -13.49
C LEU A 89 -18.33 9.02 -14.50
N ALA A 90 -18.55 8.75 -15.78
CA ALA A 90 -17.56 8.89 -16.85
C ALA A 90 -16.87 10.27 -16.87
N GLU A 91 -17.63 11.35 -16.66
CA GLU A 91 -17.10 12.72 -16.62
C GLU A 91 -16.18 12.94 -15.41
N GLY A 92 -16.54 12.39 -14.26
CA GLY A 92 -15.73 12.42 -13.05
C GLY A 92 -14.46 11.58 -13.18
N VAL A 93 -14.56 10.39 -13.79
CA VAL A 93 -13.42 9.51 -14.10
C VAL A 93 -12.46 10.20 -15.07
N ALA A 94 -12.97 10.89 -16.10
CA ALA A 94 -12.15 11.63 -17.04
C ALA A 94 -11.35 12.76 -16.35
N ARG A 95 -12.00 13.57 -15.50
CA ARG A 95 -11.34 14.61 -14.70
C ARG A 95 -10.30 14.02 -13.74
N PHE A 96 -10.60 12.87 -13.14
CA PHE A 96 -9.65 12.17 -12.27
C PHE A 96 -8.41 11.70 -13.04
N CYS A 97 -8.59 11.13 -14.24
CA CYS A 97 -7.47 10.74 -15.10
C CYS A 97 -6.64 11.97 -15.53
N GLU A 98 -7.29 13.09 -15.87
CA GLU A 98 -6.63 14.34 -16.22
C GLU A 98 -5.75 14.88 -15.08
N ASP A 99 -6.28 14.94 -13.85
CA ASP A 99 -5.52 15.37 -12.67
C ASP A 99 -4.30 14.45 -12.41
N LEU A 100 -4.43 13.16 -12.71
CA LEU A 100 -3.33 12.18 -12.65
C LEU A 100 -2.39 12.23 -13.87
N LYS A 101 -2.70 13.04 -14.88
CA LYS A 101 -1.99 13.12 -16.18
C LYS A 101 -1.92 11.78 -16.90
N LEU A 102 -3.03 11.03 -16.83
CA LEU A 102 -3.20 9.74 -17.50
C LEU A 102 -4.15 9.88 -18.68
N ASP A 103 -3.82 9.19 -19.77
CA ASP A 103 -4.78 8.95 -20.85
C ASP A 103 -5.84 7.95 -20.35
N PRO A 104 -7.15 8.30 -20.38
CA PRO A 104 -8.24 7.41 -19.98
C PRO A 104 -8.26 6.06 -20.71
N ALA A 105 -7.70 5.98 -21.92
CA ALA A 105 -7.61 4.76 -22.71
C ALA A 105 -6.33 3.94 -22.42
N SER A 106 -5.44 4.42 -21.55
CA SER A 106 -4.17 3.75 -21.27
C SER A 106 -4.32 2.49 -20.42
N ARG A 107 -3.38 1.55 -20.59
CA ARG A 107 -3.27 0.36 -19.72
C ARG A 107 -3.10 0.72 -18.25
N THR A 108 -2.49 1.85 -17.95
CA THR A 108 -2.31 2.33 -16.57
C THR A 108 -3.65 2.59 -15.88
N VAL A 109 -4.62 3.17 -16.59
CA VAL A 109 -5.97 3.41 -16.05
C VAL A 109 -6.71 2.10 -15.81
N LEU A 110 -6.50 1.08 -16.65
CA LEU A 110 -7.03 -0.26 -16.40
C LEU A 110 -6.45 -0.90 -15.12
N VAL A 111 -5.13 -0.75 -14.90
CA VAL A 111 -4.49 -1.22 -13.66
C VAL A 111 -5.04 -0.46 -12.44
N LEU A 112 -5.29 0.85 -12.57
CA LEU A 112 -5.90 1.66 -11.51
C LEU A 112 -7.31 1.16 -11.17
N ALA A 113 -8.17 0.95 -12.17
CA ALA A 113 -9.51 0.41 -11.97
C ALA A 113 -9.48 -0.98 -11.31
N TRP A 114 -8.55 -1.84 -11.72
CA TRP A 114 -8.34 -3.15 -11.09
C TRP A 114 -7.91 -3.02 -9.61
N LYS A 115 -6.98 -2.09 -9.30
CA LYS A 115 -6.57 -1.82 -7.92
C LYS A 115 -7.73 -1.32 -7.06
N PHE A 116 -8.64 -0.54 -7.64
CA PHE A 116 -9.82 -0.02 -6.95
C PHE A 116 -10.93 -1.06 -6.85
N ARG A 117 -10.74 -2.24 -7.47
CA ARG A 117 -11.71 -3.32 -7.59
C ARG A 117 -13.03 -2.83 -8.20
N ALA A 118 -12.92 -1.95 -9.18
CA ALA A 118 -14.07 -1.39 -9.88
C ALA A 118 -14.87 -2.48 -10.58
N ALA A 119 -16.17 -2.56 -10.29
CA ALA A 119 -17.05 -3.57 -10.87
C ALA A 119 -17.47 -3.25 -12.31
N THR A 120 -17.60 -1.95 -12.62
CA THR A 120 -18.11 -1.46 -13.91
C THR A 120 -17.11 -0.49 -14.55
N GLN A 121 -16.99 -0.53 -15.87
CA GLN A 121 -16.18 0.45 -16.59
C GLN A 121 -16.79 1.86 -16.52
N CYS A 122 -15.95 2.88 -16.62
CA CYS A 122 -16.36 4.29 -16.68
C CYS A 122 -17.11 4.81 -15.43
N GLU A 123 -17.12 4.05 -14.34
CA GLU A 123 -17.62 4.54 -13.05
C GLU A 123 -16.77 4.00 -11.89
N PHE A 124 -16.79 4.71 -10.77
CA PHE A 124 -16.39 4.20 -9.47
C PHE A 124 -17.49 4.51 -8.46
N THR A 125 -17.90 3.53 -7.68
CA THR A 125 -18.67 3.79 -6.46
C THR A 125 -17.80 4.53 -5.44
N LYS A 126 -18.43 5.24 -4.50
CA LYS A 126 -17.72 5.87 -3.38
C LYS A 126 -16.85 4.89 -2.62
N LYS A 127 -17.36 3.69 -2.38
CA LYS A 127 -16.62 2.63 -1.68
C LYS A 127 -15.37 2.23 -2.45
N GLU A 128 -15.48 1.93 -3.74
CA GLU A 128 -14.34 1.55 -4.59
C GLU A 128 -13.27 2.64 -4.61
N PHE A 129 -13.67 3.90 -4.79
CA PHE A 129 -12.74 5.03 -4.82
C PHE A 129 -12.02 5.22 -3.46
N LEU A 130 -12.77 5.25 -2.36
CA LEU A 130 -12.20 5.53 -1.04
C LEU A 130 -11.34 4.38 -0.52
N ASP A 131 -11.73 3.13 -0.77
CA ASP A 131 -10.94 1.95 -0.40
C ASP A 131 -9.69 1.83 -1.28
N GLY A 132 -9.83 2.04 -2.59
CA GLY A 132 -8.70 2.02 -3.53
C GLY A 132 -7.64 3.06 -3.20
N MET A 133 -8.06 4.29 -2.89
CA MET A 133 -7.14 5.36 -2.45
C MET A 133 -6.49 5.07 -1.10
N ALA A 134 -7.22 4.44 -0.16
CA ALA A 134 -6.70 4.11 1.16
C ALA A 134 -5.70 2.93 1.12
N GLU A 135 -5.84 2.00 0.18
CA GLU A 135 -4.89 0.91 -0.01
C GLU A 135 -3.65 1.32 -0.80
N ALA A 136 -3.76 2.35 -1.64
CA ALA A 136 -2.64 2.90 -2.39
C ALA A 136 -1.72 3.81 -1.54
N GLY A 137 -2.19 4.29 -0.38
CA GLY A 137 -1.46 5.17 0.55
C GLY A 137 -0.83 4.42 1.72
#